data_AF-A0A349L0C8-F1
#
_entry.id   AF-A0A349L0C8-F1
#
_cell.length_a   1.000
_cell.length_b   1.000
_cell.length_c   1.000
_cell.angle_alpha   90.00
_cell.angle_beta   90.00
_cell.angle_gamma   90.00
#
_symmetry.space_group_name_H-M   'P 1'
#
loop_
_entity.id
_entity.type
_entity.pdbx_description
1 polymer ?
#
loop_
_entity_poly.entity_id
_entity_poly.type
_entity_poly.pdbx_seq_one_letter_code
_entity_poly.pdbx_strand_id
1 'polypeptide(L)'
;AAAQAQARASGAGVQLGPPPDWPPAMADAGSEPQRVALLPLEPAQPAAYTMAQAREHGDPRSPPIAHEAPSAAATAAELADPAAYQGYEARQNMKLYANYVQAADSEIPKLREDIGRGRDAGVAPEQIAKAEEKLRRLTAMRVQLLAEHPELAGGAGH
;
A
#
# COMPACT_ATOMS: atom_id res chain seq x y z
N ALA A 1 68.04 2.28 -19.25
CA ALA A 1 66.66 2.16 -18.73
C ALA A 1 65.87 3.35 -19.25
N ALA A 2 64.86 3.08 -20.08
CA ALA A 2 64.15 4.08 -20.88
C ALA A 2 63.14 4.88 -20.04
N ALA A 3 63.08 6.18 -20.30
CA ALA A 3 62.10 7.11 -19.74
C ALA A 3 60.70 6.81 -20.31
N GLN A 4 59.74 6.50 -19.43
CA GLN A 4 58.33 6.36 -19.80
C GLN A 4 57.66 7.73 -19.77
N ALA A 5 57.18 8.13 -20.96
CA ALA A 5 56.26 9.24 -21.16
C ALA A 5 54.89 8.84 -20.60
N GLN A 6 54.38 9.63 -19.64
CA GLN A 6 53.03 9.46 -19.12
C GLN A 6 52.07 10.36 -19.91
N ALA A 7 51.24 9.74 -20.74
CA ALA A 7 50.25 10.38 -21.59
C ALA A 7 49.17 11.07 -20.75
N ARG A 8 48.88 12.34 -21.08
CA ARG A 8 47.75 13.10 -20.55
C ARG A 8 46.46 12.58 -21.18
N ALA A 9 45.58 12.00 -20.36
CA ALA A 9 44.19 11.78 -20.74
C ALA A 9 43.39 13.07 -20.47
N SER A 10 43.19 13.87 -21.52
CA SER A 10 42.23 14.98 -21.49
C SER A 10 40.82 14.40 -21.52
N GLY A 11 40.17 14.32 -20.36
CA GLY A 11 38.74 14.02 -20.28
C GLY A 11 37.96 15.20 -20.87
N ALA A 12 37.43 15.03 -22.08
CA ALA A 12 36.50 15.96 -22.67
C ALA A 12 35.19 15.93 -21.85
N GLY A 13 34.96 16.97 -21.05
CA GLY A 13 33.68 17.18 -20.38
C GLY A 13 32.58 17.40 -21.42
N VAL A 14 31.54 16.59 -21.39
CA VAL A 14 30.33 16.81 -22.19
C VAL A 14 29.61 18.03 -21.61
N GLN A 15 29.68 19.15 -22.33
CA GLN A 15 28.91 20.34 -22.00
C GLN A 15 27.47 20.09 -22.47
N LEU A 16 26.58 19.69 -21.56
CA LEU A 16 25.14 19.61 -21.83
C LEU A 16 24.61 21.04 -21.93
N GLY A 17 24.17 21.45 -23.12
CA GLY A 17 23.48 22.71 -23.33
C GLY A 17 22.13 22.75 -22.59
N PRO A 18 21.60 23.94 -22.30
CA PRO A 18 20.29 24.06 -21.66
C PRO A 18 19.20 23.40 -22.52
N PRO A 19 18.15 22.83 -21.90
CA PRO A 19 17.05 22.21 -22.62
C PRO A 19 16.32 23.24 -23.52
N PRO A 20 15.67 22.76 -24.59
CA PRO A 20 15.06 23.61 -25.64
C PRO A 20 14.00 24.60 -25.13
N ASP A 21 13.44 24.35 -23.96
CA ASP A 21 12.35 25.15 -23.37
C ASP A 21 12.86 26.13 -22.30
N TRP A 22 14.20 26.22 -22.15
CA TRP A 22 14.80 27.13 -21.19
C TRP A 22 14.62 28.58 -21.67
N PRO A 23 14.15 29.50 -20.81
CA PRO A 23 14.03 30.90 -21.20
C PRO A 23 15.39 31.43 -21.66
N PRO A 24 15.43 32.25 -22.73
CA PRO A 24 16.69 32.76 -23.25
C PRO A 24 17.42 33.51 -22.13
N ALA A 25 18.75 33.31 -22.06
CA ALA A 25 19.59 34.13 -21.19
C ALA A 25 19.32 35.60 -21.54
N MET A 26 18.81 36.36 -20.57
CA MET A 26 18.44 37.75 -20.78
C MET A 26 19.65 38.49 -21.35
N ALA A 27 19.50 39.05 -22.56
CA ALA A 27 20.52 39.90 -23.14
C ALA A 27 20.75 41.07 -22.19
N ASP A 28 22.02 41.28 -21.87
CA ASP A 28 22.55 42.25 -20.92
C ASP A 28 21.94 43.66 -21.10
N ALA A 29 20.83 43.91 -20.41
CA ALA A 29 20.40 45.26 -20.12
C ALA A 29 21.19 45.64 -18.87
N GLY A 30 22.24 46.47 -19.04
CA GLY A 30 23.27 46.85 -18.06
C GLY A 30 22.77 47.52 -16.77
N SER A 31 21.85 46.87 -16.08
CA SER A 31 21.42 47.13 -14.72
C SER A 31 21.97 45.98 -13.88
N GLU A 32 23.07 46.24 -13.17
CA GLU A 32 23.55 45.30 -12.16
C GLU A 32 22.39 44.95 -11.21
N PRO A 33 22.13 43.67 -10.92
CA PRO A 33 21.06 43.30 -10.01
C PRO A 33 21.35 43.94 -8.65
N GLN A 34 20.45 44.82 -8.21
CA GLN A 34 20.56 45.47 -6.91
C GLN A 34 20.55 44.39 -5.83
N ARG A 35 21.71 44.12 -5.23
CA ARG A 35 21.87 43.09 -4.21
C ARG A 35 21.21 43.59 -2.92
N VAL A 36 19.98 43.17 -2.69
CA VAL A 36 19.30 43.37 -1.41
C VAL A 36 19.93 42.44 -0.38
N ALA A 37 20.29 42.96 0.79
CA ALA A 37 20.76 42.13 1.90
C ALA A 37 19.66 41.12 2.27
N LEU A 38 19.99 39.83 2.20
CA LEU A 38 19.07 38.80 2.66
C LEU A 38 18.77 39.04 4.14
N LEU A 39 17.50 38.89 4.53
CA LEU A 39 17.17 38.81 5.95
C LEU A 39 18.01 37.67 6.57
N PRO A 40 18.42 37.80 7.85
CA PRO A 40 19.07 36.71 8.55
C PRO A 40 18.18 35.47 8.45
N LEU A 41 18.68 34.41 7.83
CA LEU A 41 18.01 33.12 7.90
C LEU A 41 18.24 32.59 9.30
N GLU A 42 17.16 32.35 10.03
CA GLU A 42 17.21 31.56 11.26
C GLU A 42 17.95 30.24 10.98
N PRO A 43 18.80 29.77 11.90
CA PRO A 43 19.51 28.52 11.71
C PRO A 43 18.48 27.40 11.49
N ALA A 44 18.64 26.66 10.39
CA ALA A 44 17.78 25.54 10.08
C ALA A 44 17.82 24.53 11.23
N GLN A 45 16.65 24.23 11.81
CA GLN A 45 16.54 23.24 12.88
C GLN A 45 17.01 21.88 12.36
N PRO A 46 17.77 21.10 13.15
CA PRO A 46 18.16 19.75 12.75
C PRO A 46 16.92 18.87 12.51
N ALA A 47 16.94 18.08 11.44
CA ALA A 47 15.86 17.15 11.11
C ALA A 47 15.49 16.19 12.26
N ALA A 48 16.45 15.86 13.13
CA ALA A 48 16.21 15.04 14.31
C ALA A 48 15.16 15.64 15.26
N TYR A 49 15.13 16.97 15.39
CA TYR A 49 14.17 17.66 16.26
C TYR A 49 12.74 17.54 15.72
N THR A 50 12.56 17.74 14.41
CA THR A 50 11.26 17.60 13.77
C THR A 50 10.77 16.16 13.79
N MET A 51 11.66 15.18 13.62
CA MET A 51 11.33 13.76 13.73
C MET A 51 10.93 13.36 15.16
N ALA A 52 11.61 13.88 16.18
CA ALA A 52 11.27 13.65 17.59
C ALA A 52 9.87 14.19 17.92
N GLN A 53 9.57 15.43 17.51
CA GLN A 53 8.24 16.01 17.68
C GLN A 53 7.14 15.18 16.99
N ALA A 54 7.37 14.77 15.73
CA ALA A 54 6.39 13.97 14.99
C ALA A 54 6.14 12.59 15.64
N ARG A 55 7.14 12.01 16.30
CA ARG A 55 6.97 10.75 17.05
C ARG A 55 6.13 10.95 18.31
N GLU A 56 6.34 12.04 19.04
CA GLU A 56 5.65 12.30 20.31
C GLU A 56 4.21 12.78 20.12
N HIS A 57 3.97 13.58 19.08
CA HIS A 57 2.69 14.28 18.89
C HIS A 57 1.96 13.89 17.60
N GLY A 58 2.59 13.11 16.72
CA GLY A 58 2.12 12.87 15.36
C GLY A 58 2.52 14.01 14.41
N ASP A 59 2.47 13.73 13.10
CA ASP A 59 2.55 14.77 12.06
C ASP A 59 1.11 15.09 11.60
N PRO A 60 0.65 16.35 11.66
CA PRO A 60 -0.70 16.72 11.23
C PRO A 60 -0.95 16.52 9.74
N ARG A 61 0.10 16.33 8.92
CA ARG A 61 -0.01 15.99 7.50
C ARG A 61 -0.18 14.49 7.26
N SER A 62 -0.01 13.65 8.29
CA SER A 62 -0.28 12.23 8.20
C SER A 62 -1.78 11.98 8.23
N PRO A 63 -2.34 11.20 7.28
CA PRO A 63 -3.73 10.75 7.36
C PRO A 63 -4.01 10.04 8.68
N PRO A 64 -5.23 10.12 9.23
CA PRO A 64 -5.58 9.40 10.44
C PRO A 64 -5.45 7.89 10.24
N ILE A 65 -4.86 7.21 11.21
CA ILE A 65 -4.76 5.74 11.20
C ILE A 65 -6.12 5.18 11.64
N ALA A 66 -6.82 4.51 10.72
CA ALA A 66 -8.00 3.74 11.07
C ALA A 66 -7.55 2.45 11.78
N HIS A 67 -7.91 2.31 13.06
CA HIS A 67 -7.71 1.07 13.79
C HIS A 67 -8.97 0.23 13.73
N GLU A 68 -8.85 -1.03 13.32
CA GLU A 68 -9.92 -2.00 13.49
C GLU A 68 -10.11 -2.30 14.98
N ALA A 69 -11.36 -2.50 15.39
CA ALA A 69 -11.63 -2.93 16.76
C ALA A 69 -10.92 -4.27 17.02
N PRO A 70 -10.18 -4.42 18.13
CA PRO A 70 -9.52 -5.67 18.45
C PRO A 70 -10.56 -6.80 18.51
N SER A 71 -10.22 -7.96 17.94
CA SER A 71 -11.09 -9.13 18.09
C SER A 71 -11.26 -9.45 19.58
N ALA A 72 -12.47 -9.87 19.97
CA ALA A 72 -12.76 -10.23 21.34
C ALA A 72 -11.85 -11.39 21.76
N ALA A 73 -10.91 -11.10 22.65
CA ALA A 73 -10.01 -12.10 23.23
C ALA A 73 -10.77 -13.01 24.20
N ALA A 74 -10.23 -14.21 24.43
CA ALA A 74 -10.73 -15.11 25.46
C ALA A 74 -10.64 -14.43 26.84
N THR A 75 -11.67 -14.57 27.64
CA THR A 75 -11.67 -14.05 29.02
C THR A 75 -10.73 -14.87 29.92
N ALA A 76 -10.29 -14.31 31.03
CA ALA A 76 -9.42 -15.01 31.98
C ALA A 76 -10.06 -16.30 32.53
N ALA A 77 -11.40 -16.32 32.68
CA ALA A 77 -12.14 -17.51 33.09
C ALA A 77 -12.16 -18.58 31.98
N GLU A 78 -12.33 -18.19 30.72
CA GLU A 78 -12.27 -19.11 29.58
C GLU A 78 -10.88 -19.68 29.36
N LEU A 79 -9.82 -18.90 29.62
CA LEU A 79 -8.44 -19.38 29.52
C LEU A 79 -8.06 -20.37 30.62
N ALA A 80 -8.73 -20.30 31.78
CA ALA A 80 -8.45 -21.16 32.92
C ALA A 80 -9.13 -22.54 32.83
N ASP A 81 -10.21 -22.66 32.06
CA ASP A 81 -10.97 -23.90 31.89
C ASP A 81 -10.98 -24.38 30.43
N PRO A 82 -10.40 -25.55 30.12
CA PRO A 82 -10.41 -26.12 28.77
C PRO A 82 -11.81 -26.23 28.14
N ALA A 83 -12.84 -26.55 28.92
CA ALA A 83 -14.20 -26.68 28.39
C ALA A 83 -14.79 -25.32 27.98
N ALA A 84 -14.57 -24.29 28.80
CA ALA A 84 -14.95 -22.92 28.48
C ALA A 84 -14.17 -22.37 27.27
N TYR A 85 -12.88 -22.70 27.16
CA TYR A 85 -12.05 -22.30 26.01
C TYR A 85 -12.57 -22.87 24.68
N GLN A 86 -13.02 -24.13 24.66
CA GLN A 86 -13.61 -24.75 23.46
C GLN A 86 -14.85 -23.99 22.97
N GLY A 87 -15.68 -23.50 23.91
CA GLY A 87 -16.83 -22.67 23.58
C GLY A 87 -16.44 -21.32 22.97
N TYR A 88 -15.35 -20.70 23.43
CA TYR A 88 -14.79 -19.50 22.83
C TYR A 88 -14.30 -19.75 21.39
N GLU A 89 -13.51 -20.81 21.18
CA GLU A 89 -12.98 -21.19 19.86
C GLU A 89 -14.11 -21.43 18.84
N ALA A 90 -15.17 -22.14 19.26
CA ALA A 90 -16.33 -22.37 18.40
C ALA A 90 -16.99 -21.05 17.94
N ARG A 91 -17.14 -20.07 18.84
CA ARG A 91 -17.68 -18.75 18.47
C ARG A 91 -16.77 -17.98 17.52
N GLN A 92 -15.45 -18.01 17.74
CA GLN A 92 -14.49 -17.36 16.84
C GLN A 92 -14.50 -18.01 15.46
N ASN A 93 -14.57 -19.33 15.39
CA ASN A 93 -14.60 -20.07 14.14
C ASN A 93 -15.89 -19.78 13.35
N MET A 94 -17.05 -19.74 14.02
CA MET A 94 -18.30 -19.34 13.39
C MET A 94 -18.26 -17.92 12.82
N LYS A 95 -17.64 -16.98 13.54
CA LYS A 95 -17.43 -15.61 13.04
C LYS A 95 -16.55 -15.59 11.80
N LEU A 96 -15.49 -16.40 11.77
CA LEU A 96 -14.62 -16.55 10.60
C LEU A 96 -15.39 -17.05 9.38
N TYR A 97 -16.24 -18.07 9.54
CA TYR A 97 -17.06 -18.60 8.46
C TYR A 97 -18.09 -17.58 7.96
N ALA A 98 -18.76 -16.86 8.87
CA ALA A 98 -19.69 -15.80 8.51
C ALA A 98 -19.01 -14.71 7.67
N ASN A 99 -17.84 -14.23 8.11
CA ASN A 99 -17.06 -13.23 7.39
C ASN A 99 -16.63 -13.73 6.00
N TYR A 100 -16.23 -15.01 5.90
CA TYR A 100 -15.87 -15.60 4.62
C TYR A 100 -17.05 -15.63 3.64
N VAL A 101 -18.22 -16.09 4.09
CA VAL A 101 -19.43 -16.16 3.25
C VAL A 101 -19.83 -14.76 2.79
N GLN A 102 -19.84 -13.77 3.69
CA GLN A 102 -20.15 -12.38 3.37
C GLN A 102 -19.16 -11.79 2.36
N ALA A 103 -17.85 -12.03 2.55
CA ALA A 103 -16.85 -11.58 1.58
C ALA A 103 -17.06 -12.26 0.22
N ALA A 104 -17.29 -13.58 0.20
CA ALA A 104 -17.54 -14.35 -1.01
C ALA A 104 -18.78 -13.84 -1.78
N ASP A 105 -19.85 -13.44 -1.08
CA ASP A 105 -21.05 -12.85 -1.68
C ASP A 105 -20.74 -11.60 -2.50
N SER A 106 -19.83 -10.75 -2.00
CA SER A 106 -19.41 -9.54 -2.69
C SER A 106 -18.34 -9.78 -3.76
N GLU A 107 -17.44 -10.74 -3.57
CA GLU A 107 -16.26 -10.94 -4.43
C GLU A 107 -16.52 -11.85 -5.63
N ILE A 108 -17.38 -12.88 -5.49
CA ILE A 108 -17.76 -13.76 -6.60
C ILE A 108 -18.31 -12.99 -7.81
N PRO A 109 -19.28 -12.05 -7.67
CA PRO A 109 -19.78 -11.29 -8.82
C PRO A 109 -18.72 -10.37 -9.44
N LYS A 110 -17.89 -9.70 -8.63
CA LYS A 110 -16.79 -8.85 -9.11
C LYS A 110 -15.80 -9.67 -9.93
N LEU A 111 -15.36 -10.83 -9.42
CA LEU A 111 -14.40 -11.68 -10.12
C LEU A 111 -14.96 -12.20 -11.46
N ARG A 112 -16.26 -12.47 -11.54
CA ARG A 112 -16.91 -12.82 -12.82
C ARG A 112 -16.83 -11.68 -13.83
N GLU A 113 -17.09 -10.45 -13.37
CA GLU A 113 -16.97 -9.26 -14.20
C GLU A 113 -15.53 -9.03 -14.67
N ASP A 114 -14.56 -9.14 -13.75
CA ASP A 114 -13.13 -9.00 -14.02
C ASP A 114 -12.64 -10.01 -15.06
N ILE A 115 -13.11 -11.26 -14.99
CA ILE A 115 -12.83 -12.30 -16.00
C ILE A 115 -13.37 -11.88 -17.36
N GLY A 116 -14.61 -11.35 -17.42
CA GLY A 116 -15.22 -10.83 -18.64
C GLY A 116 -14.38 -9.71 -19.25
N ARG A 117 -14.08 -8.67 -18.46
CA ARG A 117 -13.24 -7.54 -18.90
C ARG A 117 -11.84 -7.99 -19.31
N GLY A 118 -11.26 -8.96 -18.61
CA GLY A 118 -9.96 -9.54 -18.95
C GLY A 118 -9.95 -10.24 -20.30
N ARG A 119 -11.02 -10.99 -20.64
CA ARG A 119 -11.17 -11.61 -21.96
C ARG A 119 -11.26 -10.55 -23.07
N ASP A 120 -12.06 -9.51 -22.85
CA ASP A 120 -12.23 -8.42 -23.82
C ASP A 120 -10.94 -7.60 -24.03
N ALA A 121 -10.15 -7.45 -22.96
CA ALA A 121 -8.85 -6.77 -22.99
C ALA A 121 -7.70 -7.63 -23.54
N GLY A 122 -7.95 -8.88 -23.93
CA GLY A 122 -6.92 -9.77 -24.48
C GLY A 122 -5.92 -10.31 -23.45
N VAL A 123 -6.33 -10.44 -22.18
CA VAL A 123 -5.52 -11.11 -21.16
C VAL A 123 -5.23 -12.56 -21.57
N ALA A 124 -4.00 -13.01 -21.31
CA ALA A 124 -3.55 -14.35 -21.67
C ALA A 124 -4.50 -15.45 -21.13
N PRO A 125 -4.83 -16.46 -21.94
CA PRO A 125 -5.83 -17.47 -21.58
C PRO A 125 -5.46 -18.27 -20.32
N GLU A 126 -4.18 -18.45 -20.04
CA GLU A 126 -3.70 -19.12 -18.83
C GLU A 126 -4.04 -18.32 -17.57
N GLN A 127 -4.06 -16.98 -17.66
CA GLN A 127 -4.41 -16.12 -16.53
C GLN A 127 -5.93 -16.09 -16.32
N ILE A 128 -6.72 -16.09 -17.40
CA ILE A 128 -8.17 -16.27 -17.34
C ILE A 128 -8.50 -17.62 -16.70
N ALA A 129 -7.84 -18.71 -17.09
CA ALA A 129 -8.07 -20.04 -16.52
C ALA A 129 -7.77 -20.09 -15.01
N LYS A 130 -6.73 -19.40 -14.54
CA LYS A 130 -6.45 -19.27 -13.09
C LYS A 130 -7.55 -18.51 -12.35
N ALA A 131 -8.07 -17.43 -12.94
CA ALA A 131 -9.16 -16.66 -12.35
C ALA A 131 -10.46 -17.48 -12.29
N GLU A 132 -10.76 -18.27 -13.33
CA GLU A 132 -11.90 -19.19 -13.35
C GLU A 132 -11.78 -20.31 -12.31
N GLU A 133 -10.58 -20.88 -12.14
CA GLU A 133 -10.29 -21.84 -11.07
C GLU A 133 -10.56 -21.23 -9.69
N LYS A 134 -10.10 -20.00 -9.46
CA LYS A 134 -10.36 -19.27 -8.22
C LYS A 134 -11.86 -19.07 -8.00
N LEU A 135 -12.59 -18.64 -9.04
CA LEU A 135 -14.04 -18.46 -8.99
C LEU A 135 -14.75 -19.77 -8.61
N ARG A 136 -14.35 -20.90 -9.21
CA ARG A 136 -14.92 -22.21 -8.90
C ARG A 136 -14.67 -22.59 -7.43
N ARG A 137 -13.44 -22.43 -6.93
CA ARG A 137 -13.10 -22.77 -5.54
C ARG A 137 -13.86 -21.90 -4.53
N LEU A 138 -13.93 -20.59 -4.76
CA LEU A 138 -14.68 -19.67 -3.90
C LEU A 138 -16.17 -20.05 -3.87
N THR A 139 -16.75 -20.37 -5.02
CA THR A 139 -18.16 -20.79 -5.11
C THR A 139 -18.39 -22.11 -4.38
N ALA A 140 -17.52 -23.11 -4.59
CA ALA A 140 -17.62 -24.40 -3.94
C ALA A 140 -17.51 -24.29 -2.42
N MET A 141 -16.52 -23.54 -1.92
CA MET A 141 -16.32 -23.33 -0.49
C MET A 141 -17.51 -22.62 0.14
N ARG A 142 -18.05 -21.58 -0.51
CA ARG A 142 -19.24 -20.88 -0.03
C ARG A 142 -20.43 -21.83 0.09
N VAL A 143 -20.67 -22.66 -0.94
CA VAL A 143 -21.77 -23.64 -0.92
C VAL A 143 -21.57 -24.67 0.17
N GLN A 144 -20.34 -25.17 0.36
CA GLN A 144 -20.00 -26.11 1.42
C GLN A 144 -20.28 -25.51 2.80
N LEU A 145 -19.79 -24.31 3.08
CA LEU A 145 -20.01 -23.64 4.36
C LEU A 145 -21.50 -23.40 4.64
N LEU A 146 -22.30 -23.04 3.64
CA LEU A 146 -23.74 -22.87 3.80
C LEU A 146 -24.49 -24.20 4.00
N ALA A 147 -23.97 -25.30 3.46
CA ALA A 147 -24.54 -26.63 3.66
C ALA A 147 -24.22 -27.18 5.06
N GLU A 148 -23.00 -26.95 5.55
CA GLU A 148 -22.53 -27.36 6.88
C GLU A 148 -23.09 -26.46 7.99
N HIS A 149 -23.25 -25.16 7.70
CA HIS A 149 -23.70 -24.13 8.64
C HIS A 149 -24.84 -23.29 8.03
N PRO A 150 -26.08 -23.82 7.98
CA PRO A 150 -27.22 -23.12 7.39
C PRO A 150 -27.54 -21.79 8.09
N GLU A 151 -27.15 -21.62 9.35
CA GLU A 151 -27.25 -20.36 10.11
C GLU A 151 -26.49 -19.19 9.47
N LEU A 152 -25.48 -19.47 8.63
CA LEU A 152 -24.70 -18.45 7.93
C LEU A 152 -25.50 -17.79 6.78
N ALA A 153 -26.56 -18.44 6.29
CA ALA A 153 -27.37 -17.92 5.18
C ALA A 153 -28.15 -16.64 5.53
N GLY A 154 -28.41 -16.41 6.83
CA GLY A 154 -29.18 -15.26 7.35
C GLY A 154 -28.33 -14.11 7.89
N GLY A 155 -27.00 -14.24 7.92
CA GLY A 155 -26.08 -13.28 8.56
C GLY A 155 -25.85 -11.95 7.84
N ALA A 156 -26.66 -11.64 6.81
CA ALA A 156 -26.62 -10.36 6.12
C ALA A 156 -27.35 -9.27 6.94
N GLY A 157 -26.73 -8.83 8.05
CA GLY A 157 -27.22 -7.65 8.77
C GLY A 157 -26.94 -7.65 10.27
N HIS A 158 -25.72 -7.29 10.65
CA HIS A 158 -25.44 -6.57 11.89
C HIS A 158 -24.45 -5.44 11.60
#